data_AF-A0A2A4RMT2-F1
#
_entry.id   AF-A0A2A4RMT2-F1
#
_cell.length_a   1.000
_cell.length_b   1.000
_cell.length_c   1.000
_cell.angle_alpha   90.00
_cell.angle_beta   90.00
_cell.angle_gamma   90.00
#
_symmetry.space_group_name_H-M   'P 1'
#
loop_
_entity.id
_entity.type
_entity.pdbx_description
1 polymer ?
#
loop_
_entity_poly.entity_id
_entity_poly.type
_entity_poly.pdbx_seq_one_letter_code
_entity_poly.pdbx_strand_id
1 'polypeptide(L)'
;MSLVMEDAHNVWMKALTEINKNVQAIESNANIEEQRKAFGLLGKNLSDVIDMLGVEGANNKSVYLEFCPMADNNNGSFWLSYEKEIANPFFGKGDMESCGEVKKTF
;
A
#
# COMPACT_ATOMS: atom_id res chain seq x y z
N MET A 1 -14.28 -26.96 9.68
CA MET A 1 -14.10 -25.65 9.03
C MET A 1 -13.04 -24.81 9.77
N SER A 2 -11.92 -25.43 10.19
CA SER A 2 -10.77 -24.74 10.83
C SER A 2 -9.64 -24.45 9.85
N LEU A 3 -9.56 -25.21 8.75
CA LEU A 3 -8.51 -25.10 7.73
C LEU A 3 -8.45 -23.70 7.08
N VAL A 4 -9.60 -23.08 6.82
CA VAL A 4 -9.66 -21.73 6.20
C VAL A 4 -9.09 -20.64 7.13
N MET A 5 -9.28 -20.78 8.45
CA MET A 5 -8.73 -19.80 9.41
C MET A 5 -7.23 -19.99 9.62
N GLU A 6 -6.73 -21.22 9.62
CA GLU A 6 -5.31 -21.50 9.75
C GLU A 6 -4.53 -20.98 8.53
N ASP A 7 -5.09 -21.15 7.33
CA ASP A 7 -4.52 -20.60 6.10
C ASP A 7 -4.53 -19.06 6.09
N ALA A 8 -5.65 -18.43 6.47
CA ALA A 8 -5.75 -16.97 6.57
C ALA A 8 -4.81 -16.39 7.64
N HIS A 9 -4.70 -17.07 8.79
CA HIS A 9 -3.77 -16.69 9.84
C HIS A 9 -2.32 -16.73 9.37
N ASN A 10 -1.91 -17.81 8.69
CA ASN A 10 -0.55 -17.95 8.18
C ASN A 10 -0.22 -16.89 7.12
N VAL A 11 -1.16 -16.59 6.21
CA VAL A 11 -1.04 -15.50 5.24
C VAL A 11 -0.85 -14.17 5.96
N TRP A 12 -1.71 -13.87 6.94
CA TRP A 12 -1.63 -12.65 7.72
C TRP A 12 -0.31 -12.54 8.48
N MET A 13 0.15 -13.58 9.18
CA MET A 13 1.39 -13.53 9.96
C MET A 13 2.62 -13.28 9.09
N LYS A 14 2.67 -13.88 7.89
CA LYS A 14 3.73 -13.61 6.92
C LYS A 14 3.69 -12.15 6.45
N ALA A 15 2.52 -11.66 6.08
CA ALA A 15 2.38 -10.28 5.62
C ALA A 15 2.66 -9.27 6.74
N LEU A 16 2.21 -9.54 7.96
CA LEU A 16 2.43 -8.71 9.14
C LEU A 16 3.92 -8.51 9.41
N THR A 17 4.73 -9.55 9.22
CA THR A 17 6.20 -9.45 9.34
C THR A 17 6.77 -8.43 8.36
N GLU A 18 6.38 -8.49 7.08
CA GLU A 18 6.85 -7.56 6.05
C GLU A 18 6.26 -6.15 6.24
N ILE A 19 5.00 -6.03 6.65
CA ILE A 19 4.34 -4.76 6.97
C ILE A 19 5.09 -4.07 8.11
N ASN A 20 5.36 -4.77 9.21
CA ASN A 20 6.08 -4.21 10.36
C ASN A 20 7.49 -3.75 9.98
N LYS A 21 8.19 -4.53 9.15
CA LYS A 21 9.50 -4.14 8.62
C LYS A 21 9.43 -2.85 7.81
N ASN A 22 8.45 -2.71 6.92
CA ASN A 22 8.27 -1.50 6.11
C ASN A 22 7.89 -0.29 6.97
N VAL A 23 6.99 -0.46 7.94
CA VAL A 23 6.62 0.59 8.89
C VAL A 23 7.84 1.05 9.69
N GLN A 24 8.63 0.11 10.23
CA GLN A 24 9.84 0.44 10.96
C GLN A 24 10.87 1.17 10.06
N ALA A 25 10.99 0.78 8.79
CA ALA A 25 11.85 1.49 7.84
C ALA A 25 11.35 2.92 7.57
N ILE A 26 10.04 3.16 7.52
CA ILE A 26 9.49 4.52 7.41
C ILE A 26 9.83 5.34 8.66
N GLU A 27 9.63 4.79 9.85
CA GLU A 27 9.81 5.52 11.12
C GLU A 27 11.28 5.82 11.44
N SER A 28 12.20 4.89 11.11
CA SER A 28 13.61 4.97 11.51
C SER A 28 14.52 5.68 10.51
N ASN A 29 14.07 5.86 9.27
CA ASN A 29 14.87 6.56 8.26
C ASN A 29 14.65 8.07 8.34
N ALA A 30 15.74 8.86 8.32
CA ALA A 30 15.66 10.31 8.18
C ALA A 30 15.57 10.79 6.72
N ASN A 31 15.89 9.91 5.77
CA ASN A 31 15.83 10.21 4.34
C ASN A 31 14.41 9.96 3.81
N ILE A 32 13.77 11.01 3.29
CA ILE A 32 12.41 10.95 2.73
C ILE A 32 12.29 10.02 1.51
N GLU A 33 13.34 9.85 0.71
CA GLU A 33 13.33 8.95 -0.45
C GLU A 33 13.25 7.49 0.00
N GLU A 34 14.02 7.12 1.03
CA GLU A 34 13.96 5.78 1.64
C GLU A 34 12.62 5.54 2.33
N GLN A 35 12.07 6.55 3.02
CA GLN A 35 10.72 6.46 3.60
C GLN A 35 9.66 6.21 2.52
N ARG A 36 9.72 6.95 1.41
CA ARG A 36 8.79 6.80 0.28
C ARG A 36 8.89 5.42 -0.38
N LYS A 37 10.10 4.90 -0.53
CA LYS A 37 10.31 3.55 -1.04
C LYS A 37 9.70 2.49 -0.12
N ALA A 38 9.94 2.60 1.20
CA ALA A 38 9.34 1.72 2.18
C ALA A 38 7.79 1.85 2.21
N PHE A 39 7.26 3.05 2.02
CA PHE A 39 5.83 3.29 1.90
C PHE A 39 5.21 2.63 0.65
N GLY A 40 5.88 2.66 -0.50
CA GLY A 40 5.43 1.95 -1.70
C GLY A 40 5.37 0.43 -1.50
N LEU A 41 6.36 -0.13 -0.80
CA LEU A 41 6.36 -1.55 -0.42
C LEU A 41 5.25 -1.88 0.58
N LEU A 42 4.98 -0.98 1.54
CA LEU A 42 3.86 -1.11 2.47
C LEU A 42 2.51 -1.16 1.73
N GLY A 43 2.28 -0.22 0.80
CA GLY A 43 1.07 -0.17 -0.01
C GLY A 43 0.85 -1.46 -0.79
N LYS A 44 1.89 -1.97 -1.46
CA LYS A 44 1.85 -3.25 -2.18
C LYS A 44 1.54 -4.43 -1.25
N ASN A 45 2.23 -4.53 -0.12
CA ASN A 45 2.04 -5.66 0.80
C ASN A 45 0.63 -5.66 1.41
N LEU A 46 0.08 -4.47 1.73
CA LEU A 46 -1.29 -4.35 2.20
C LEU A 46 -2.30 -4.72 1.12
N SER A 47 -2.11 -4.28 -0.14
CA SER A 47 -3.02 -4.63 -1.22
C SER A 47 -3.05 -6.13 -1.49
N ASP A 48 -1.89 -6.80 -1.43
CA ASP A 48 -1.80 -8.25 -1.60
C ASP A 48 -2.59 -8.99 -0.51
N VAL A 49 -2.56 -8.52 0.74
CA VAL A 49 -3.34 -9.09 1.85
C VAL A 49 -4.84 -8.87 1.66
N ILE A 50 -5.24 -7.64 1.31
CA ILE A 50 -6.64 -7.31 1.06
C ILE A 50 -7.21 -8.24 -0.02
N ASP A 51 -6.44 -8.47 -1.08
CA ASP A 51 -6.82 -9.37 -2.17
C ASP A 51 -6.92 -10.83 -1.77
N MET A 52 -5.93 -11.34 -1.02
CA MET A 52 -5.90 -12.75 -0.63
C MET A 52 -6.97 -13.08 0.40
N LEU A 53 -7.29 -12.15 1.30
CA LEU A 53 -8.19 -12.38 2.42
C LEU A 53 -9.60 -11.81 2.22
N GLY A 54 -9.83 -11.03 1.16
CA GLY A 54 -11.13 -10.41 0.89
C GLY A 54 -11.53 -9.39 1.95
N VAL A 55 -10.57 -8.57 2.40
CA VAL A 55 -10.81 -7.57 3.46
C VAL A 55 -11.59 -6.39 2.90
N GLU A 56 -12.70 -6.03 3.54
CA GLU A 56 -13.45 -4.81 3.21
C GLU A 56 -12.88 -3.60 3.97
N GLY A 57 -12.99 -2.41 3.35
CA GLY A 57 -12.59 -1.16 3.99
C GLY A 57 -13.43 -0.85 5.23
N ALA A 58 -12.87 -0.07 6.14
CA ALA A 58 -13.55 0.29 7.38
C ALA A 58 -14.90 0.97 7.11
N ASN A 59 -15.96 0.51 7.80
CA ASN A 59 -17.34 0.97 7.60
C ASN A 59 -17.86 0.78 6.16
N ASN A 60 -17.44 -0.29 5.47
CA ASN A 60 -17.79 -0.60 4.09
C ASN A 60 -17.44 0.52 3.09
N LYS A 61 -16.42 1.32 3.43
CA LYS A 61 -15.86 2.31 2.52
C LYS A 61 -15.02 1.60 1.47
N SER A 62 -15.17 2.02 0.21
CA SER A 62 -14.27 1.57 -0.86
C SER A 62 -12.84 1.95 -0.56
N VAL A 63 -11.91 1.07 -0.92
CA VAL A 63 -10.47 1.33 -0.85
C VAL A 63 -9.91 1.31 -2.26
N TYR A 64 -9.19 2.34 -2.65
CA TYR A 64 -8.58 2.47 -3.95
C TYR A 64 -7.11 2.05 -3.87
N LEU A 65 -6.71 1.10 -4.72
CA LEU A 65 -5.31 0.84 -5.02
C LEU A 65 -4.89 1.78 -6.14
N GLU A 66 -3.98 2.68 -5.82
CA GLU A 66 -3.45 3.67 -6.73
C GLU A 66 -2.00 3.35 -7.09
N PHE A 67 -1.58 3.80 -8.27
CA PHE A 67 -0.24 3.55 -8.79
C PHE A 67 0.25 4.73 -9.64
N CYS A 68 1.51 5.12 -9.46
CA CYS A 68 2.21 6.06 -10.34
C CYS A 68 3.47 5.36 -10.86
N PRO A 69 3.62 5.18 -12.19
CA PRO A 69 4.77 4.49 -12.78
C PRO A 69 6.09 5.25 -12.60
N MET A 70 6.04 6.56 -12.32
CA MET A 70 7.22 7.41 -12.17
C MET A 70 7.80 7.39 -10.74
N ALA A 71 7.09 6.83 -9.77
CA ALA A 71 7.60 6.68 -8.41
C ALA A 71 8.79 5.71 -8.36
N ASP A 72 9.61 5.80 -7.30
CA ASP A 72 10.84 5.01 -7.09
C ASP A 72 11.73 4.92 -8.35
N ASN A 73 12.17 6.07 -8.87
CA ASN A 73 13.04 6.15 -10.04
C ASN A 73 12.47 5.46 -11.30
N ASN A 74 11.17 5.64 -11.56
CA ASN A 74 10.43 4.98 -12.65
C ASN A 74 10.27 3.45 -12.52
N ASN A 75 10.50 2.88 -11.33
CA ASN A 75 10.12 1.49 -11.05
C ASN A 75 8.62 1.35 -10.72
N GLY A 76 7.97 2.48 -10.41
CA GLY A 76 6.58 2.54 -10.00
C GLY A 76 6.37 2.22 -8.53
N SER A 77 5.27 2.70 -7.96
CA SER A 77 4.91 2.39 -6.58
C SER A 77 3.40 2.47 -6.36
N PHE A 78 2.92 1.63 -5.44
CA PHE A 78 1.51 1.49 -5.09
C PHE A 78 1.21 2.14 -3.74
N TRP A 79 -0.02 2.62 -3.58
CA TRP A 79 -0.56 3.03 -2.28
C TRP A 79 -2.06 2.79 -2.21
N LEU A 80 -2.59 2.82 -0.99
CA LEU A 80 -4.02 2.67 -0.71
C LEU A 80 -4.60 4.01 -0.27
N SER A 81 -5.81 4.32 -0.75
CA SER A 81 -6.54 5.55 -0.43
C SER A 81 -8.02 5.25 -0.18
N TYR A 82 -8.66 6.07 0.65
CA TYR A 82 -10.13 6.10 0.77
C TYR A 82 -10.78 7.11 -0.18
N GLU A 83 -9.99 8.04 -0.73
CA GLU A 83 -10.43 9.05 -1.68
C GLU A 83 -10.17 8.55 -3.10
N LYS A 84 -11.07 8.88 -4.04
CA LYS A 84 -10.92 8.45 -5.43
C LYS A 84 -9.97 9.37 -6.20
N GLU A 85 -9.89 10.63 -5.78
CA GLU A 85 -9.00 11.64 -6.30
C GLU A 85 -7.54 11.27 -6.00
N ILE A 86 -6.71 11.22 -7.04
CA ILE A 86 -5.29 10.89 -6.93
C ILE A 86 -4.55 12.01 -6.18
N ALA A 87 -3.97 11.65 -5.04
CA ALA A 87 -3.08 12.49 -4.24
C ALA A 87 -1.77 11.73 -3.98
N ASN A 88 -0.81 11.90 -4.87
CA ASN A 88 0.40 11.09 -4.93
C ASN A 88 1.36 11.36 -3.74
N PRO A 89 1.60 10.38 -2.86
CA PRO A 89 2.44 10.56 -1.67
C PRO A 89 3.95 10.56 -1.96
N PHE A 90 4.36 10.14 -3.16
CA PHE A 90 5.76 10.02 -3.57
C PHE A 90 6.35 11.33 -4.07
N PHE A 91 5.50 12.31 -4.40
CA PHE A 91 5.94 13.61 -4.87
C PHE A 91 5.42 14.72 -3.96
N GLY A 92 6.18 15.82 -3.86
CA GLY A 92 5.70 17.00 -3.16
C GLY A 92 4.63 17.75 -3.95
N LYS A 93 4.13 18.85 -3.41
CA LYS A 93 3.19 19.74 -4.11
C LYS A 93 3.76 20.20 -5.45
N GLY A 94 2.94 20.13 -6.50
CA GLY A 94 3.31 20.51 -7.86
C GLY A 94 2.65 19.61 -8.91
N ASP A 95 3.18 19.62 -10.12
CA ASP A 95 2.58 18.95 -11.29
C ASP A 95 2.49 17.41 -11.16
N MET A 96 3.22 16.82 -10.21
CA MET A 96 3.24 15.38 -9.96
C MET A 96 2.33 14.93 -8.81
N GLU A 97 1.65 15.87 -8.14
CA GLU A 97 0.71 15.57 -7.05
C GLU A 97 -0.49 14.74 -7.55
N SER A 98 -0.91 14.96 -8.80
CA SER A 98 -1.95 14.16 -9.46
C SER A 98 -1.38 13.06 -10.36
N CYS A 99 -0.08 12.73 -10.29
CA CYS A 99 0.45 11.58 -11.03
C CYS A 99 -0.13 10.29 -10.44
N GLY A 100 -0.81 9.53 -11.27
CA GLY A 100 -1.19 8.17 -10.95
C GLY A 100 -2.56 7.83 -11.50
N GLU A 101 -2.95 6.59 -11.25
CA GLU A 101 -4.25 6.08 -11.65
C GLU A 101 -4.73 5.04 -10.63
N VAL A 102 -6.05 4.95 -10.50
CA VAL A 102 -6.69 3.87 -9.74
C VAL A 102 -6.52 2.59 -10.55
N LYS A 103 -5.80 1.61 -9.98
CA LYS A 103 -5.60 0.29 -10.55
C LYS A 103 -6.68 -0.69 -10.15
N LYS A 104 -7.22 -0.53 -8.93
CA LYS A 104 -8.24 -1.41 -8.38
C LYS A 104 -9.08 -0.69 -7.33
N THR A 105 -10.31 -1.11 -7.20
CA THR A 105 -11.20 -0.74 -6.10
C THR A 105 -11.55 -2.02 -5.34
N PHE A 106 -11.29 -2.01 -4.04
CA PHE A 106 -11.73 -3.02 -3.08
C PHE A 106 -13.03 -2.57 -2.42
#